data_AF-A0A438G7S6-F1
#
_entry.id   AF-A0A438G7S6-F1
#
_cell.length_a   1.000
_cell.length_b   1.000
_cell.length_c   1.000
_cell.angle_alpha   90.00
_cell.angle_beta   90.00
_cell.angle_gamma   90.00
#
_symmetry.space_group_name_H-M   'P 1'
#
loop_
_entity.id
_entity.type
_entity.pdbx_description
1 polymer ?
#
loop_
_entity_poly.entity_id
_entity_poly.type
_entity_poly.pdbx_seq_one_letter_code
_entity_poly.pdbx_strand_id
1 'polypeptide(L)'
;MGIAMLVSPPLTIMSFVGMGETATKEVFDWVQQNPKIVRATSTVMRLMDDMASHKFEQERGHNPSSIECYMKQHGVSEQQAYDELHKQIENAWKDINEESLRPTAVPMLLLSRLLNFARSGDVMYKGHKDMFSHPEE
;
A
#
# COMPACT_ATOMS: atom_id res chain seq x y z
N MET A 1 5.47 -5.18 -15.40
CA MET A 1 6.35 -5.58 -14.28
C MET A 1 5.75 -4.93 -13.03
N GLY A 2 4.50 -5.27 -12.71
CA GLY A 2 4.22 -6.28 -11.71
C GLY A 2 4.31 -5.60 -10.35
N ILE A 3 3.16 -5.11 -9.84
CA ILE A 3 2.94 -4.66 -8.45
C ILE A 3 3.10 -5.84 -7.46
N ALA A 4 3.91 -6.84 -7.83
CA ALA A 4 4.29 -8.02 -7.11
C ALA A 4 5.75 -7.88 -6.64
N MET A 5 6.04 -6.83 -5.89
CA MET A 5 7.07 -6.94 -4.85
C MET A 5 6.36 -7.00 -3.50
N LEU A 6 5.98 -8.25 -3.15
CA LEU A 6 6.15 -8.95 -1.87
C LEU A 6 5.76 -8.33 -0.52
N VAL A 7 5.29 -7.08 -0.43
CA VAL A 7 5.28 -6.42 0.88
C VAL A 7 4.02 -6.70 1.70
N SER A 8 2.81 -6.77 1.13
CA SER A 8 1.61 -6.74 1.99
C SER A 8 1.12 -8.08 2.55
N PRO A 9 0.93 -9.19 1.80
CA PRO A 9 0.45 -10.42 2.42
C PRO A 9 1.41 -10.96 3.49
N PRO A 10 2.75 -11.01 3.27
CA PRO A 10 3.68 -11.43 4.32
C PRO A 10 3.70 -10.49 5.54
N LEU A 11 3.74 -9.16 5.35
CA LEU A 11 3.68 -8.22 6.49
C LEU A 11 2.35 -8.34 7.25
N THR A 12 1.24 -8.51 6.54
CA THR A 12 -0.08 -8.72 7.14
C THR A 12 -0.09 -9.99 7.97
N ILE A 13 0.38 -11.11 7.41
CA ILE A 13 0.50 -12.41 8.10
C ILE A 13 1.37 -12.26 9.34
N MET A 14 2.57 -11.68 9.22
CA MET A 14 3.46 -11.44 10.37
C MET A 14 2.81 -10.56 11.43
N SER A 15 2.02 -9.56 11.02
CA SER A 15 1.29 -8.70 11.96
C SER A 15 0.19 -9.42 12.73
N PHE A 16 -0.30 -10.57 12.24
CA PHE A 16 -1.36 -11.35 12.88
C PHE A 16 -0.79 -12.46 13.80
N VAL A 17 0.47 -12.85 13.62
CA VAL A 17 1.14 -13.82 14.48
C VAL A 17 1.13 -13.32 15.93
N GLY A 18 0.69 -14.18 16.85
CA GLY A 18 0.59 -13.87 18.27
C GLY A 18 -0.75 -13.28 18.73
N MET A 19 -1.72 -13.07 17.84
CA MET A 19 -3.06 -12.56 18.21
C MET A 19 -4.02 -13.62 18.80
N GLY A 20 -3.52 -14.81 19.15
CA GLY A 20 -4.30 -15.88 19.77
C GLY A 20 -5.51 -16.30 18.95
N GLU A 21 -6.66 -16.47 19.61
CA GLU A 21 -7.92 -16.92 19.00
C GLU A 21 -8.51 -15.96 17.95
N THR A 22 -8.01 -14.72 17.87
CA THR A 22 -8.45 -13.76 16.85
C THR A 22 -7.88 -14.07 15.47
N ALA A 23 -6.64 -14.57 15.40
CA ALA A 23 -5.97 -14.91 14.14
C ALA A 23 -6.03 -16.42 13.91
N THR A 24 -7.22 -16.90 13.56
CA THR A 24 -7.45 -18.33 13.29
C THR A 24 -6.84 -18.75 11.94
N LYS A 25 -6.82 -20.05 11.67
CA LYS A 25 -6.39 -20.58 10.37
C LYS A 25 -7.19 -19.96 9.21
N GLU A 26 -8.50 -19.80 9.39
CA GLU A 26 -9.39 -19.22 8.38
C GLU A 26 -9.03 -17.77 8.06
N VAL A 27 -8.54 -17.00 9.05
CA VAL A 27 -8.01 -15.65 8.83
C VAL A 27 -6.76 -15.69 7.97
N PHE A 28 -5.82 -16.61 8.23
CA PHE A 28 -4.62 -16.74 7.40
C PHE A 28 -4.95 -17.20 5.98
N ASP A 29 -5.87 -18.15 5.83
CA ASP A 29 -6.37 -18.59 4.52
C ASP A 29 -7.08 -17.43 3.79
N TRP A 30 -7.81 -16.58 4.52
CA TRP A 30 -8.43 -15.36 3.98
C TRP A 30 -7.37 -14.36 3.49
N VAL A 31 -6.32 -14.08 4.27
CA VAL A 31 -5.23 -13.19 3.83
C VAL A 31 -4.52 -13.72 2.58
N GLN A 32 -4.31 -15.05 2.49
CA GLN A 32 -3.69 -15.68 1.32
C GLN A 32 -4.53 -15.55 0.03
N GLN A 33 -5.87 -15.43 0.16
CA GLN A 33 -6.75 -15.10 -0.96
C GLN A 33 -6.60 -13.64 -1.43
N ASN A 34 -5.74 -12.86 -0.76
CA ASN A 34 -5.39 -11.49 -1.09
C ASN A 34 -6.65 -10.61 -1.22
N PRO A 35 -7.45 -10.45 -0.16
CA PRO A 35 -8.75 -9.79 -0.18
C PRO A 35 -8.60 -8.30 -0.51
N LYS A 36 -9.71 -7.64 -0.83
CA LYS A 36 -9.72 -6.27 -1.36
C LYS A 36 -8.96 -5.31 -0.45
N ILE A 37 -9.18 -5.37 0.87
CA ILE A 37 -8.47 -4.52 1.84
C ILE A 37 -6.96 -4.77 1.88
N VAL A 38 -6.50 -6.03 1.76
CA VAL A 38 -5.05 -6.33 1.76
C VAL A 38 -4.39 -5.74 0.52
N ARG A 39 -5.02 -5.88 -0.65
CA ARG A 39 -4.54 -5.25 -1.90
C ARG A 39 -4.55 -3.73 -1.79
N ALA A 40 -5.65 -3.15 -1.32
CA ALA A 40 -5.81 -1.71 -1.20
C ALA A 40 -4.77 -1.10 -0.24
N THR A 41 -4.57 -1.70 0.94
CA THR A 41 -3.49 -1.31 1.86
C THR A 41 -2.11 -1.37 1.18
N SER A 42 -1.85 -2.41 0.37
CA SER A 42 -0.60 -2.51 -0.40
C SER A 42 -0.45 -1.34 -1.37
N THR A 43 -1.52 -1.03 -2.10
CA THR A 43 -1.54 0.04 -3.11
C THR A 43 -1.27 1.39 -2.47
N VAL A 44 -1.93 1.71 -1.35
CA VAL A 44 -1.66 2.95 -0.61
C VAL A 44 -0.18 3.02 -0.24
N MET A 45 0.32 2.02 0.47
CA MET A 45 1.71 2.02 0.95
C MET A 45 2.73 2.14 -0.17
N ARG A 46 2.58 1.33 -1.22
CA ARG A 46 3.54 1.28 -2.34
C ARG A 46 3.51 2.56 -3.16
N LEU A 47 2.34 3.05 -3.55
CA LEU A 47 2.27 4.22 -4.42
C LEU A 47 2.73 5.49 -3.69
N MET A 48 2.44 5.61 -2.38
CA MET A 48 2.93 6.72 -1.59
C MET A 48 4.45 6.71 -1.42
N ASP A 49 5.03 5.54 -1.14
CA ASP A 49 6.50 5.33 -1.09
C ASP A 49 7.14 5.73 -2.42
N ASP A 50 6.72 5.11 -3.53
CA ASP A 50 7.25 5.37 -4.86
C ASP A 50 7.14 6.85 -5.26
N MET A 51 6.02 7.52 -4.93
CA MET A 51 5.82 8.93 -5.26
C MET A 51 6.70 9.87 -4.45
N ALA A 52 7.01 9.54 -3.19
CA ALA A 52 7.85 10.31 -2.30
C ALA A 52 9.36 10.10 -2.60
N SER A 53 9.74 8.89 -3.00
CA SER A 53 11.13 8.52 -3.29
C SER A 53 11.53 8.76 -4.75
N HIS A 54 10.56 8.93 -5.67
CA HIS A 54 10.76 8.94 -7.13
C HIS A 54 12.01 9.67 -7.62
N LYS A 55 12.17 10.97 -7.29
CA LYS A 55 13.28 11.78 -7.81
C LYS A 55 14.63 11.33 -7.29
N PHE A 56 14.73 11.08 -5.99
CA PHE A 56 15.94 10.58 -5.37
C PHE A 56 16.33 9.19 -5.91
N GLU A 57 15.36 8.30 -6.09
CA GLU A 57 15.59 6.96 -6.60
C GLU A 57 16.00 6.93 -8.07
N GLN A 58 15.46 7.86 -8.87
CA GLN A 58 15.85 8.06 -10.25
C GLN A 58 17.31 8.55 -10.36
N GLU A 59 17.72 9.51 -9.52
CA GLU A 59 19.08 10.06 -9.52
C GLU A 59 20.15 9.01 -9.18
N ARG A 60 19.88 8.13 -8.21
CA ARG A 60 20.81 7.06 -7.82
C ARG A 60 20.81 5.85 -8.74
N GLY A 61 20.01 5.86 -9.81
CA GLY A 61 19.89 4.77 -10.77
C GLY A 61 19.20 3.53 -10.20
N HIS A 62 18.21 3.71 -9.32
CA HIS A 62 17.42 2.60 -8.79
C HIS A 62 16.48 2.00 -9.87
N ASN A 63 15.82 0.89 -9.53
CA ASN A 63 14.82 0.30 -10.43
C ASN A 63 13.68 1.29 -10.70
N PRO A 64 13.04 1.24 -11.90
CA PRO A 64 11.92 2.12 -12.22
C PRO A 64 10.79 2.03 -11.20
N SER A 65 10.33 3.18 -10.68
CA SER A 65 9.19 3.25 -9.77
C SER A 65 7.87 3.03 -10.52
N SER A 66 6.74 3.02 -9.79
CA SER A 66 5.41 3.01 -10.40
C SER A 66 5.18 4.19 -11.36
N ILE A 67 5.83 5.34 -11.15
CA ILE A 67 5.72 6.51 -12.04
C ILE A 67 6.35 6.19 -13.40
N GLU A 68 7.62 5.77 -13.45
CA GLU A 68 8.27 5.45 -14.73
C GLU A 68 7.61 4.28 -15.44
N CYS A 69 7.16 3.27 -14.68
CA CYS A 69 6.43 2.14 -15.24
C CYS A 69 5.15 2.61 -15.94
N TYR A 70 4.37 3.49 -15.29
CA TYR A 70 3.12 4.01 -15.85
C TYR A 70 3.38 4.90 -17.09
N MET A 71 4.35 5.82 -17.01
CA MET A 71 4.74 6.66 -18.15
C MET A 71 5.13 5.83 -19.36
N LYS A 72 5.97 4.81 -19.17
CA LYS A 72 6.44 3.94 -20.25
C LYS A 72 5.32 3.07 -20.83
N GLN A 73 4.43 2.54 -20.00
CA GLN A 73 3.35 1.67 -20.44
C GLN A 73 2.27 2.43 -21.21
N HIS A 74 1.98 3.68 -20.83
CA HIS A 74 0.87 4.45 -21.39
C HIS A 74 1.30 5.60 -22.31
N GLY A 75 2.60 5.87 -22.43
CA GLY A 75 3.13 6.95 -23.28
C GLY A 75 2.70 8.35 -22.80
N VAL A 76 2.53 8.53 -21.49
CA VAL A 76 2.01 9.75 -20.86
C VAL A 76 3.12 10.58 -20.21
N SER A 77 2.82 11.84 -19.90
CA SER A 77 3.73 12.69 -19.16
C SER A 77 3.88 12.25 -17.70
N GLU A 78 4.94 12.72 -17.04
CA GLU A 78 5.17 12.47 -15.62
C GLU A 78 4.00 12.99 -14.76
N GLN A 79 3.50 14.20 -15.03
CA GLN A 79 2.36 14.76 -14.31
C GLN A 79 1.11 13.88 -14.46
N GLN A 80 0.82 13.39 -15.67
CA GLN A 80 -0.31 12.50 -15.91
C GLN A 80 -0.16 11.17 -15.16
N ALA A 81 1.06 10.66 -15.01
CA ALA A 81 1.33 9.49 -14.19
C ALA A 81 1.07 9.77 -12.70
N TYR A 82 1.56 10.90 -12.18
CA TYR A 82 1.27 11.32 -10.81
C TYR A 82 -0.23 11.45 -10.54
N ASP A 83 -0.98 12.09 -11.44
CA ASP A 83 -2.43 12.28 -11.29
C ASP A 83 -3.17 10.93 -11.24
N GLU A 84 -2.81 9.98 -12.09
CA GLU A 84 -3.44 8.65 -12.07
C GLU A 84 -3.04 7.84 -10.83
N LEU A 85 -1.78 7.89 -10.39
CA LEU A 85 -1.36 7.19 -9.17
C LEU A 85 -2.06 7.74 -7.92
N HIS A 86 -2.25 9.06 -7.82
CA HIS A 86 -3.07 9.65 -6.76
C HIS A 86 -4.51 9.12 -6.78
N LYS A 87 -5.13 9.08 -7.96
CA LYS A 87 -6.48 8.52 -8.10
C LYS A 87 -6.55 7.05 -7.71
N GLN A 88 -5.51 6.26 -7.98
CA GLN A 88 -5.41 4.88 -7.49
C GLN A 88 -5.31 4.81 -5.97
N ILE A 89 -4.55 5.70 -5.33
CA ILE A 89 -4.49 5.82 -3.86
C ILE A 89 -5.87 6.17 -3.29
N GLU A 90 -6.57 7.15 -3.86
CA GLU A 90 -7.92 7.54 -3.42
C GLU A 90 -8.92 6.38 -3.54
N ASN A 91 -8.85 5.61 -4.63
CA ASN A 91 -9.70 4.45 -4.81
C ASN A 91 -9.35 3.32 -3.83
N ALA A 92 -8.07 3.10 -3.55
CA ALA A 92 -7.65 2.15 -2.53
C ALA A 92 -8.15 2.55 -1.13
N TRP A 93 -8.18 3.84 -0.79
CA TRP A 93 -8.80 4.31 0.46
C TRP A 93 -10.31 4.01 0.52
N LYS A 94 -11.03 4.16 -0.59
CA LYS A 94 -12.46 3.78 -0.66
C LYS A 94 -12.64 2.28 -0.43
N ASP A 95 -11.77 1.45 -1.01
CA ASP A 95 -11.80 -0.01 -0.82
C ASP A 95 -11.53 -0.41 0.63
N ILE A 96 -10.57 0.23 1.31
CA ILE A 96 -10.30 0.00 2.75
C ILE A 96 -11.52 0.37 3.58
N ASN A 97 -12.16 1.51 3.27
CA ASN A 97 -13.35 1.97 3.99
C ASN A 97 -14.53 1.02 3.79
N GLU A 98 -14.79 0.57 2.56
CA GLU A 98 -15.86 -0.38 2.24
C GLU A 98 -15.69 -1.69 3.01
N GLU A 99 -14.50 -2.28 3.00
CA GLU A 99 -14.21 -3.54 3.68
C GLU A 99 -14.25 -3.44 5.21
N SER A 100 -14.25 -2.21 5.75
CA SER A 100 -14.36 -1.92 7.18
C SER A 100 -15.82 -1.70 7.64
N LEU A 101 -16.79 -1.67 6.71
CA LEU A 101 -18.22 -1.55 7.04
C LEU A 101 -18.80 -2.90 7.49
N ARG A 102 -19.77 -2.86 8.41
CA ARG A 102 -20.42 -4.08 8.92
C ARG A 102 -21.47 -4.61 7.94
N PRO A 103 -21.63 -5.95 7.82
CA PRO A 103 -20.84 -7.00 8.47
C PRO A 103 -19.45 -7.15 7.83
N THR A 104 -18.44 -7.51 8.63
CA THR A 104 -17.05 -7.68 8.16
C THR A 104 -16.67 -9.14 7.94
N ALA A 105 -15.76 -9.37 6.99
CA ALA A 105 -15.29 -10.72 6.63
C ALA A 105 -14.44 -11.38 7.73
N VAL A 106 -13.72 -10.58 8.51
CA VAL A 106 -12.88 -11.00 9.65
C VAL A 106 -13.09 -10.05 10.83
N PRO A 107 -12.65 -10.41 12.05
CA PRO A 107 -12.70 -9.50 13.20
C PRO A 107 -12.12 -8.11 12.91
N MET A 108 -12.83 -7.05 13.36
CA MET A 108 -12.41 -5.65 13.18
C MET A 108 -11.00 -5.36 13.69
N LEU A 109 -10.52 -6.08 14.70
CA LEU A 109 -9.16 -5.94 15.21
C LEU A 109 -8.10 -6.21 14.11
N LEU A 110 -8.33 -7.18 13.23
CA LEU A 110 -7.43 -7.51 12.13
C LEU A 110 -7.51 -6.46 11.02
N LEU A 111 -8.72 -6.03 10.67
CA LEU A 111 -8.93 -4.95 9.69
C LEU A 111 -8.29 -3.64 10.16
N SER A 112 -8.36 -3.35 11.46
CA SER A 112 -7.73 -2.15 12.02
C SER A 112 -6.19 -2.14 11.88
N ARG A 113 -5.54 -3.32 11.90
CA ARG A 113 -4.09 -3.43 11.65
C ARG A 113 -3.76 -3.06 10.21
N LEU A 114 -4.53 -3.53 9.24
CA LEU A 114 -4.39 -3.18 7.82
C LEU A 114 -4.66 -1.69 7.56
N LEU A 115 -5.72 -1.16 8.17
CA LEU A 115 -6.05 0.26 8.10
C LEU A 115 -4.93 1.13 8.69
N ASN A 116 -4.43 0.78 9.87
CA ASN A 116 -3.35 1.54 10.51
C ASN A 116 -2.03 1.40 9.75
N PHE A 117 -1.79 0.27 9.09
CA PHE A 117 -0.65 0.14 8.21
C PHE A 117 -0.76 1.11 7.03
N ALA A 118 -1.90 1.18 6.34
CA ALA A 118 -2.12 2.18 5.27
C ALA A 118 -1.92 3.63 5.78
N ARG A 119 -2.43 3.95 6.97
CA ARG A 119 -2.25 5.27 7.60
C ARG A 119 -0.79 5.58 7.93
N SER A 120 0.04 4.57 8.22
CA SER A 120 1.47 4.80 8.44
C SER A 120 2.14 5.33 7.16
N GLY A 121 1.68 4.90 5.98
CA GLY A 121 2.13 5.46 4.70
C GLY A 121 1.82 6.96 4.59
N ASP A 122 0.62 7.38 4.97
CA ASP A 122 0.26 8.81 5.03
C ASP A 122 1.16 9.60 5.98
N VAL A 123 1.62 8.99 7.07
CA VAL A 123 2.51 9.64 8.03
C VAL A 123 3.93 9.70 7.49
N MET A 124 4.43 8.63 6.87
CA MET A 124 5.81 8.52 6.39
C MET A 124 6.06 9.28 5.08
N TYR A 125 5.06 9.36 4.21
CA TYR A 125 5.20 9.87 2.84
C TYR A 125 4.36 11.10 2.56
N LYS A 126 3.94 11.79 3.63
CA LYS A 126 3.08 12.98 3.54
C LYS A 126 3.71 14.04 2.66
N GLY A 127 2.95 14.58 1.72
CA GLY A 127 3.39 15.70 0.89
C GLY A 127 4.56 15.35 -0.02
N HIS A 128 4.66 14.08 -0.44
CA HIS A 128 5.70 13.60 -1.37
C HIS A 128 7.12 13.69 -0.82
N LYS A 129 7.28 13.50 0.48
CA LYS A 129 8.56 13.51 1.17
C LYS A 129 8.82 12.17 1.81
N ASP A 130 10.01 11.60 1.61
CA ASP A 130 10.42 10.37 2.28
C ASP A 130 10.87 10.66 3.71
N MET A 131 9.91 10.79 4.64
CA MET A 131 10.23 10.98 6.05
C MET A 131 10.63 9.67 6.75
N PHE A 132 10.64 8.54 6.05
CA PHE A 132 11.07 7.26 6.61
C PHE A 132 12.60 7.15 6.58
N SER A 133 13.20 7.33 5.41
CA SER A 133 14.66 7.25 5.26
C SER A 133 15.34 8.63 5.33
N HIS A 134 14.61 9.71 5.02
CA HIS A 134 15.11 11.08 4.95
C HIS A 134 14.25 12.04 5.80
N PRO A 135 14.15 11.83 7.13
CA PRO A 135 13.24 12.60 8.01
C PRO A 135 13.59 14.09 8.16
N GLU A 136 14.77 14.51 7.70
CA GLU A 136 15.26 15.89 7.85
C GLU A 136 15.00 16.78 6.62
N GLU A 137 14.41 16.24 5.54
CA GLU A 137 14.10 16.96 4.28
C GLU A 137 12.66 17.51 4.18
#